data_AF-A0A2V6R3N1-F1
#
_entry.id   AF-A0A2V6R3N1-F1
#
_cell.length_a   1.000
_cell.length_b   1.000
_cell.length_c   1.000
_cell.angle_alpha   90.00
_cell.angle_beta   90.00
_cell.angle_gamma   90.00
#
_symmetry.space_group_name_H-M   'P 1'
#
loop_
_entity.id
_entity.type
_entity.pdbx_description
1 polymer ?
#
loop_
_entity_poly.entity_id
_entity_poly.type
_entity_poly.pdbx_seq_one_letter_code
_entity_poly.pdbx_strand_id
1 'polypeptide(L)'
;MRFCTRCHTLLRYACPACHHLQPHGGKCDACGVDFIEYETAQLRLARERAQAATAPRVSPVTRGTIMGVILLLVVIGAWLGLKRLSSAPLRLSGVPVQQAPPRVAAPVPASPPQPPPPPPAAADEAQLAADVLRVLQGLRSLVQAHVNYPEYGPRAFDAKRTVERYASAPGGDAELKRGMRETMDLYMLAATAWNAGLRADSGDERGAAAAFASVSRDPVLDSCPAARAARDNAKEDARAPLEVVQGISVVSALPAIFECAESRLADVERRMGGGS
;
A
#
# COMPACT_ATOMS: atom_id res chain seq x y z
N MET A 1 10.90 -8.96 31.74
CA MET A 1 10.22 -7.66 31.69
C MET A 1 10.82 -6.85 30.55
N ARG A 2 10.00 -6.31 29.64
CA ARG A 2 10.46 -5.49 28.51
C ARG A 2 10.06 -4.03 28.78
N PHE A 3 11.04 -3.13 28.71
CA PHE A 3 10.83 -1.69 28.84
C PHE A 3 10.74 -1.09 27.44
N CYS A 4 9.93 -0.04 27.27
CA CYS A 4 10.04 0.78 26.08
C CYS A 4 11.38 1.52 26.11
N THR A 5 12.27 1.26 25.14
CA THR A 5 13.60 1.89 25.07
C THR A 5 13.56 3.40 24.81
N ARG A 6 12.37 3.95 24.50
CA ARG A 6 12.17 5.37 24.20
C ARG A 6 11.54 6.14 25.37
N CYS A 7 10.71 5.48 26.19
CA CYS A 7 9.92 6.12 27.24
C CYS A 7 10.22 5.60 28.65
N HIS A 8 11.01 4.52 28.76
CA HIS A 8 11.33 3.81 30.01
C HIS A 8 10.11 3.35 30.82
N THR A 9 8.92 3.32 30.22
CA THR A 9 7.70 2.76 30.82
C THR A 9 7.63 1.24 30.59
N LEU A 10 7.02 0.53 31.55
CA LEU A 10 6.73 -0.89 31.40
C LEU A 10 5.79 -1.09 30.22
N LEU A 11 6.21 -1.93 29.28
CA LEU A 11 5.39 -2.27 28.12
C LEU A 11 4.27 -3.19 28.59
N ARG A 12 3.01 -2.72 28.49
CA ARG A 12 1.82 -3.50 28.83
C ARG A 12 1.21 -4.08 27.55
N TYR A 13 0.79 -5.33 27.61
CA TYR A 13 0.05 -5.99 26.55
C TYR A 13 -1.44 -5.88 26.84
N ALA A 14 -2.21 -5.39 25.87
CA ALA A 14 -3.66 -5.40 25.94
C ALA A 14 -4.19 -6.68 25.31
N CYS A 15 -5.03 -7.44 26.04
CA CYS A 15 -5.70 -8.60 25.47
C CYS A 15 -6.65 -8.16 24.34
N PRO A 16 -6.58 -8.76 23.13
CA PRO A 16 -7.44 -8.36 22.01
C PRO A 16 -8.91 -8.73 22.21
N ALA A 17 -9.21 -9.69 23.10
CA ALA A 17 -10.58 -10.14 23.36
C ALA A 17 -11.30 -9.32 24.44
N CYS A 18 -10.60 -8.98 25.54
CA CYS A 18 -11.22 -8.34 26.71
C CYS A 18 -10.55 -7.03 27.16
N HIS A 19 -9.52 -6.56 26.44
CA HIS A 19 -8.76 -5.34 26.72
C HIS A 19 -8.06 -5.30 28.09
N HIS A 20 -7.94 -6.43 28.79
CA HIS A 20 -7.17 -6.52 30.01
C HIS A 20 -5.68 -6.21 29.75
N LEU A 21 -5.12 -5.29 30.56
CA LEU A 21 -3.73 -4.86 30.47
C LEU A 21 -2.85 -5.69 31.40
N GLN A 22 -1.86 -6.38 30.87
CA GLN A 22 -0.98 -7.26 31.64
C GLN A 22 0.51 -7.07 31.25
N PRO A 23 1.46 -7.47 32.11
CA PRO A 23 2.89 -7.23 31.88
C PRO A 23 3.56 -8.24 30.94
N HIS A 24 2.85 -9.30 30.52
CA HIS A 24 3.35 -10.34 29.62
C HIS A 24 2.41 -10.60 28.43
N GLY A 25 2.96 -11.23 27.39
CA GLY A 25 2.17 -11.77 26.28
C GLY A 25 1.84 -13.26 26.51
N GLY A 26 1.33 -13.92 25.48
CA GLY A 26 0.95 -15.34 25.54
C GLY A 26 -0.51 -15.47 25.95
N LYS A 27 -0.80 -15.90 27.17
CA LYS A 27 -2.17 -16.14 27.64
C LYS A 27 -2.68 -14.98 28.48
N CYS A 28 -3.92 -14.56 28.26
CA CYS A 28 -4.56 -13.51 29.06
C CYS A 28 -4.92 -14.00 30.47
N ASP A 29 -4.50 -13.27 31.49
CA ASP A 29 -4.84 -13.57 32.90
C ASP A 29 -6.34 -13.45 33.21
N ALA A 30 -7.07 -12.58 32.49
CA ALA A 30 -8.49 -12.32 32.75
C ALA A 30 -9.44 -13.28 32.01
N CYS A 31 -9.17 -13.56 30.73
CA CYS A 31 -10.08 -14.35 29.89
C CYS A 31 -9.48 -15.65 29.34
N GLY A 32 -8.21 -15.94 29.64
CA GLY A 32 -7.55 -17.20 29.26
C GLY A 32 -7.24 -17.36 27.77
N VAL A 33 -7.49 -16.34 26.94
CA VAL A 33 -7.20 -16.38 25.50
C VAL A 33 -5.68 -16.39 25.27
N ASP A 34 -5.20 -17.32 24.45
CA ASP A 34 -3.83 -17.32 23.95
C ASP A 34 -3.72 -16.37 22.74
N PHE A 35 -2.76 -15.45 22.79
CA PHE A 35 -2.59 -14.39 21.81
C PHE A 35 -2.18 -14.94 20.45
N ILE A 36 -1.33 -15.97 20.42
CA ILE A 36 -0.87 -16.58 19.16
C ILE A 36 -2.01 -17.35 18.52
N GLU A 37 -2.77 -18.09 19.32
CA GLU A 37 -3.93 -18.82 18.82
C GLU A 37 -5.01 -17.86 18.31
N TYR A 38 -5.24 -16.76 19.01
CA TYR A 38 -6.18 -15.72 18.60
C TYR A 38 -5.77 -15.05 17.27
N GLU A 39 -4.51 -14.63 17.13
CA GLU A 39 -3.99 -14.05 15.89
C GLU A 39 -4.08 -15.06 14.72
N THR A 40 -3.75 -16.32 14.98
CA THR A 40 -3.82 -17.39 13.97
C THR A 40 -5.26 -17.66 13.54
N ALA A 41 -6.21 -17.65 14.47
CA ALA A 41 -7.63 -17.79 14.17
C ALA A 41 -8.15 -16.61 13.34
N GLN A 42 -7.75 -15.37 13.68
CA GLN A 42 -8.11 -14.18 12.90
C GLN A 42 -7.53 -14.20 11.48
N LEU A 43 -6.26 -14.62 11.32
CA LEU A 43 -5.65 -14.79 10.00
C LEU A 43 -6.36 -15.86 9.15
N ARG A 44 -6.80 -16.95 9.77
CA ARG A 44 -7.59 -17.99 9.08
C ARG A 44 -8.92 -17.43 8.59
N LEU A 45 -9.66 -16.76 9.46
CA LEU A 45 -10.93 -16.13 9.10
C LEU A 45 -10.77 -15.06 8.00
N ALA A 46 -9.70 -14.27 8.05
CA ALA A 46 -9.40 -13.29 7.01
C ALA A 46 -9.12 -13.96 5.65
N ARG A 47 -8.36 -15.06 5.63
CA ARG A 47 -8.12 -15.85 4.41
C ARG A 47 -9.40 -16.47 3.86
N GLU A 48 -10.24 -17.04 4.71
CA GLU A 48 -11.52 -17.62 4.30
C GLU A 48 -12.44 -16.55 3.68
N ARG A 49 -12.53 -15.36 4.28
CA ARG A 49 -13.29 -14.24 3.72
C ARG A 49 -12.72 -13.77 2.38
N ALA A 50 -11.40 -13.67 2.24
CA ALA A 50 -10.76 -13.30 0.99
C ALA A 50 -11.01 -14.33 -0.13
N GLN A 51 -11.00 -15.62 0.20
CA GLN A 51 -11.34 -16.71 -0.71
C GLN A 51 -12.83 -16.70 -1.09
N ALA A 52 -13.72 -16.45 -0.13
CA ALA A 52 -15.14 -16.31 -0.40
C ALA A 52 -15.47 -15.10 -1.29
N ALA A 53 -14.71 -14.01 -1.17
CA ALA A 53 -14.85 -12.82 -2.01
C ALA A 53 -14.34 -13.04 -3.45
N THR A 54 -13.32 -13.89 -3.62
CA THR A 54 -12.75 -14.23 -4.95
C THR A 54 -13.45 -15.43 -5.62
N ALA A 55 -14.28 -16.18 -4.90
CA ALA A 55 -15.07 -17.24 -5.47
C ALA A 55 -16.09 -16.65 -6.48
N PRO A 56 -16.09 -17.08 -7.76
CA PRO A 56 -17.07 -16.61 -8.72
C PRO A 56 -18.47 -16.99 -8.22
N ARG A 57 -19.40 -16.02 -8.17
CA ARG A 57 -20.83 -16.28 -7.91
C ARG A 57 -21.41 -17.05 -9.09
N VAL A 58 -21.23 -18.37 -9.10
CA VAL A 58 -21.83 -19.25 -10.10
C VAL A 58 -23.32 -19.32 -9.79
N SER A 59 -24.15 -18.76 -10.67
CA SER A 59 -25.60 -18.78 -10.50
C SER A 59 -26.10 -20.23 -10.37
N PRO A 60 -27.18 -20.50 -9.60
CA PRO A 60 -27.74 -21.86 -9.50
C PRO A 60 -28.16 -22.40 -10.88
N VAL A 61 -28.49 -21.52 -11.83
CA VAL A 61 -28.82 -21.85 -13.23
C VAL A 61 -27.59 -22.34 -14.01
N THR A 62 -26.41 -21.77 -13.73
CA THR A 62 -25.13 -22.16 -14.35
C THR A 62 -24.58 -23.48 -13.79
N ARG A 63 -24.88 -23.82 -12.52
CA ARG A 63 -24.53 -25.15 -11.94
C ARG A 63 -25.29 -26.30 -12.60
N GLY A 64 -26.56 -26.09 -12.97
CA GLY A 64 -27.36 -27.11 -13.65
C GLY A 64 -26.88 -27.41 -15.08
N THR A 65 -26.42 -26.39 -15.81
CA THR A 65 -25.93 -26.52 -17.19
C THR A 65 -24.55 -27.19 -17.26
N ILE A 66 -23.64 -26.90 -16.32
CA ILE A 66 -22.31 -27.54 -16.30
C ILE A 66 -22.40 -29.05 -15.99
N MET A 67 -23.26 -29.46 -15.06
CA MET A 67 -23.48 -30.89 -14.78
C MET A 67 -24.13 -31.62 -15.96
N GLY A 68 -25.07 -30.98 -16.67
CA GLY A 68 -25.68 -31.53 -17.88
C GLY A 68 -24.66 -31.77 -19.01
N VAL A 69 -23.72 -30.83 -19.21
CA VAL A 69 -22.67 -30.94 -20.25
C VAL A 69 -21.63 -32.01 -19.90
N ILE A 70 -21.22 -32.15 -18.63
CA ILE A 70 -20.29 -33.21 -18.20
C ILE A 70 -20.94 -34.58 -18.38
N LEU A 71 -22.22 -34.73 -18.02
CA LEU A 71 -22.95 -35.99 -18.23
C LEU A 71 -23.06 -36.33 -19.73
N LEU A 72 -23.31 -35.32 -20.57
CA LEU A 72 -23.37 -35.48 -22.02
C LEU A 72 -22.01 -35.90 -22.61
N LEU A 73 -20.90 -35.34 -22.12
CA LEU A 73 -19.55 -35.70 -22.57
C LEU A 73 -19.11 -37.10 -22.12
N VAL A 74 -19.56 -37.59 -20.96
CA VAL A 74 -19.32 -38.98 -20.54
C VAL A 74 -20.12 -39.96 -21.40
N VAL A 75 -21.34 -39.61 -21.80
CA VAL A 75 -22.18 -40.43 -22.70
C VAL A 75 -21.60 -40.44 -24.13
N ILE A 76 -21.08 -39.30 -24.62
CA ILE A 76 -20.46 -39.21 -25.96
C ILE A 76 -19.06 -39.84 -25.97
N GLY A 77 -18.27 -39.69 -24.89
CA GLY A 77 -16.94 -40.29 -24.74
C GLY A 77 -16.97 -41.83 -24.70
N ALA A 78 -18.07 -42.42 -24.21
CA ALA A 78 -18.28 -43.87 -24.24
C ALA A 78 -18.50 -44.42 -25.67
N TRP A 79 -18.84 -43.59 -26.66
CA TRP A 79 -19.11 -44.02 -28.03
C TRP A 79 -17.90 -43.91 -28.98
N LEU A 80 -16.87 -43.15 -28.62
CA LEU A 80 -15.67 -42.94 -29.45
C LEU A 80 -14.41 -43.67 -28.93
N GLY A 81 -14.48 -44.37 -27.79
CA GLY A 81 -13.35 -45.07 -27.16
C GLY A 81 -12.95 -46.43 -27.75
N LEU A 82 -13.51 -46.84 -28.89
CA LEU A 82 -13.23 -48.14 -29.52
C LEU A 82 -12.72 -47.99 -30.96
N LYS A 83 -11.66 -47.20 -31.17
CA LYS A 83 -10.77 -47.41 -32.33
C LYS A 83 -9.43 -46.69 -32.16
N ARG A 84 -8.41 -47.54 -32.04
CA ARG A 84 -6.98 -47.38 -32.37
C ARG A 84 -6.03 -47.33 -31.17
N LEU A 85 -5.63 -48.55 -30.81
CA LEU A 85 -4.28 -48.89 -30.37
C LEU A 85 -3.28 -48.80 -31.54
N SER A 86 -1.99 -48.78 -31.16
CA SER A 86 -0.74 -48.80 -31.94
C SER A 86 -0.22 -47.39 -32.25
N SER A 87 0.94 -46.94 -31.75
CA SER A 87 2.24 -47.61 -31.64
C SER A 87 3.23 -46.77 -30.80
N ALA A 88 4.21 -47.43 -30.18
CA ALA A 88 5.35 -46.90 -29.40
C ALA A 88 6.46 -46.29 -30.32
N PRO A 89 7.70 -45.95 -29.87
CA PRO A 89 8.28 -45.66 -28.55
C PRO A 89 9.12 -44.33 -28.47
N LEU A 90 9.61 -44.02 -27.26
CA LEU A 90 10.74 -43.16 -26.81
C LEU A 90 11.61 -42.38 -27.84
N ARG A 91 11.86 -41.09 -27.53
CA ARG A 91 13.18 -40.44 -27.72
C ARG A 91 13.51 -39.40 -26.64
N LEU A 92 14.65 -39.61 -25.98
CA LEU A 92 15.45 -38.58 -25.30
C LEU A 92 15.98 -37.55 -26.31
N SER A 93 15.91 -36.27 -25.97
CA SER A 93 16.74 -35.15 -26.47
C SER A 93 16.43 -33.96 -25.54
N GLY A 94 17.32 -33.50 -24.66
CA GLY A 94 18.59 -32.89 -25.00
C GLY A 94 18.36 -31.41 -25.32
N VAL A 95 18.24 -30.55 -24.30
CA VAL A 95 18.18 -29.09 -24.49
C VAL A 95 19.58 -28.51 -24.29
N PRO A 96 20.17 -27.83 -25.29
CA PRO A 96 21.43 -27.14 -25.11
C PRO A 96 21.20 -25.81 -24.37
N VAL A 97 22.04 -25.57 -23.36
CA VAL A 97 22.23 -24.27 -22.72
C VAL A 97 22.97 -23.36 -23.71
N GLN A 98 22.33 -22.27 -24.12
CA GLN A 98 22.96 -21.26 -24.97
C GLN A 98 23.66 -20.23 -24.08
N GLN A 99 25.00 -20.29 -24.04
CA GLN A 99 25.85 -19.29 -23.41
C GLN A 99 26.05 -18.10 -24.35
N ALA A 100 25.85 -16.88 -23.84
CA ALA A 100 26.18 -15.65 -24.52
C ALA A 100 27.71 -15.38 -24.47
N PRO A 101 28.30 -14.76 -25.50
CA PRO A 101 29.74 -14.50 -25.56
C PRO A 101 30.19 -13.34 -24.65
N PRO A 102 31.45 -13.33 -24.19
CA PRO A 102 32.00 -12.24 -23.39
C PRO A 102 32.20 -10.98 -24.24
N ARG A 103 31.64 -9.85 -23.79
CA ARG A 103 31.98 -8.52 -24.29
C ARG A 103 33.39 -8.17 -23.81
N VAL A 104 34.29 -7.94 -24.77
CA VAL A 104 35.60 -7.31 -24.56
C VAL A 104 35.36 -5.88 -24.07
N ALA A 105 35.89 -5.56 -22.89
CA ALA A 105 35.87 -4.21 -22.34
C ALA A 105 36.85 -3.32 -23.13
N ALA A 106 36.33 -2.22 -23.70
CA ALA A 106 37.15 -1.15 -24.23
C ALA A 106 37.76 -0.32 -23.08
N PRO A 107 38.95 0.28 -23.25
CA PRO A 107 39.56 1.15 -22.24
C PRO A 107 38.73 2.43 -22.04
N VAL A 108 38.43 2.71 -20.78
CA VAL A 108 37.73 3.92 -20.33
C VAL A 108 38.69 5.12 -20.51
N PRO A 109 38.31 6.19 -21.23
CA PRO A 109 39.09 7.42 -21.26
C PRO A 109 39.08 8.11 -19.89
N ALA A 110 40.21 8.69 -19.52
CA ALA A 110 40.44 9.33 -18.24
C ALA A 110 39.41 10.44 -17.94
N SER A 111 38.80 10.38 -16.76
CA SER A 111 37.86 11.38 -16.27
C SER A 111 38.55 12.75 -16.09
N PRO A 112 37.88 13.86 -16.45
CA PRO A 112 38.38 15.21 -16.17
C PRO A 112 38.48 15.48 -14.66
N PRO A 113 39.23 16.52 -14.24
CA PRO A 113 39.45 16.84 -12.84
C PRO A 113 38.12 17.10 -12.13
N GLN A 114 37.83 16.33 -11.08
CA GLN A 114 36.67 16.58 -10.24
C GLN A 114 36.84 17.92 -9.51
N PRO A 115 35.79 18.76 -9.47
CA PRO A 115 35.77 19.94 -8.60
C PRO A 115 35.93 19.50 -7.13
N PRO A 116 36.43 20.42 -6.27
CA PRO A 116 36.65 20.10 -4.86
C PRO A 116 35.36 19.59 -4.20
N PRO A 117 35.46 18.55 -3.35
CA PRO A 117 34.29 17.95 -2.72
C PRO A 117 33.57 18.98 -1.84
N PRO A 118 32.23 18.98 -1.84
CA PRO A 118 31.45 19.87 -0.99
C PRO A 118 31.71 19.59 0.50
N PRO A 119 31.44 20.56 1.39
CA PRO A 119 31.55 20.36 2.81
C PRO A 119 30.62 19.21 3.28
N PRO A 120 30.99 18.42 4.30
CA PRO A 120 30.26 17.22 4.72
C PRO A 120 28.76 17.45 4.97
N ALA A 121 28.40 18.58 5.59
CA ALA A 121 27.01 18.92 5.87
C ALA A 121 26.16 19.13 4.60
N ALA A 122 26.74 19.68 3.53
CA ALA A 122 26.05 19.85 2.26
C ALA A 122 25.90 18.53 1.50
N ALA A 123 26.88 17.63 1.63
CA ALA A 123 26.80 16.28 1.06
C ALA A 123 25.72 15.43 1.75
N ASP A 124 25.62 15.49 3.09
CA ASP A 124 24.58 14.80 3.86
C ASP A 124 23.18 15.31 3.49
N GLU A 125 23.04 16.63 3.30
CA GLU A 125 21.76 17.22 2.93
C GLU A 125 21.32 16.82 1.51
N ALA A 126 22.24 16.86 0.54
CA ALA A 126 21.98 16.43 -0.83
C ALA A 126 21.57 14.95 -0.88
N GLN A 127 22.20 14.11 -0.06
CA GLN A 127 21.84 12.70 0.07
C GLN A 127 20.43 12.54 0.65
N LEU A 128 20.08 13.28 1.69
CA LEU A 128 18.73 13.25 2.27
C LEU A 128 17.67 13.71 1.26
N ALA A 129 17.94 14.76 0.48
CA ALA A 129 17.03 15.22 -0.56
C ALA A 129 16.82 14.14 -1.65
N ALA A 130 17.90 13.49 -2.09
CA ALA A 130 17.83 12.40 -3.05
C ALA A 130 17.06 11.17 -2.51
N ASP A 131 17.24 10.85 -1.23
CA ASP A 131 16.51 9.77 -0.57
C ASP A 131 15.01 10.08 -0.47
N VAL A 132 14.64 11.34 -0.14
CA VAL A 132 13.25 11.78 -0.13
C VAL A 132 12.63 11.68 -1.52
N LEU A 133 13.31 12.18 -2.55
CA LEU A 133 12.81 12.11 -3.91
C LEU A 133 12.56 10.65 -4.32
N ARG A 134 13.52 9.75 -4.00
CA ARG A 134 13.40 8.32 -4.29
C ARG A 134 12.17 7.70 -3.63
N VAL A 135 11.88 8.00 -2.36
CA VAL A 135 10.71 7.42 -1.68
C VAL A 135 9.39 7.98 -2.22
N LEU A 136 9.32 9.28 -2.54
CA LEU A 136 8.12 9.88 -3.14
C LEU A 136 7.84 9.33 -4.54
N GLN A 137 8.87 9.13 -5.35
CA GLN A 137 8.76 8.45 -6.65
C GLN A 137 8.32 6.99 -6.50
N GLY A 138 8.78 6.31 -5.44
CA GLY A 138 8.32 4.97 -5.08
C GLY A 138 6.83 4.92 -4.78
N LEU A 139 6.29 5.91 -4.04
CA LEU A 139 4.85 6.03 -3.79
C LEU A 139 4.06 6.30 -5.07
N ARG A 140 4.53 7.23 -5.93
CA ARG A 140 3.93 7.46 -7.26
C ARG A 140 3.83 6.17 -8.06
N SER A 141 4.93 5.41 -8.12
CA SER A 141 4.99 4.15 -8.86
C SER A 141 4.00 3.10 -8.36
N LEU A 142 3.78 3.03 -7.03
CA LEU A 142 2.79 2.14 -6.43
C LEU A 142 1.37 2.50 -6.83
N VAL A 143 1.04 3.79 -6.74
CA VAL A 143 -0.29 4.28 -7.13
C VAL A 143 -0.57 3.98 -8.60
N GLN A 144 0.40 4.25 -9.49
CA GLN A 144 0.29 3.97 -10.92
C GLN A 144 0.18 2.46 -11.22
N ALA A 145 0.81 1.62 -10.41
CA ALA A 145 0.69 0.17 -10.50
C ALA A 145 -0.64 -0.40 -9.92
N HIS A 146 -1.55 0.46 -9.47
CA HIS A 146 -2.86 0.08 -8.93
C HIS A 146 -2.76 -0.91 -7.75
N VAL A 147 -1.76 -0.73 -6.88
CA VAL A 147 -1.55 -1.62 -5.72
C VAL A 147 -2.68 -1.50 -4.70
N ASN A 148 -2.82 -2.51 -3.84
CA ASN A 148 -3.78 -2.49 -2.73
C ASN A 148 -3.22 -1.75 -1.50
N TYR A 149 -4.14 -1.38 -0.59
CA TYR A 149 -3.77 -0.66 0.64
C TYR A 149 -2.73 -1.36 1.53
N PRO A 150 -2.78 -2.70 1.74
CA PRO A 150 -1.73 -3.41 2.50
C PRO A 150 -0.30 -3.15 2.03
N GLU A 151 -0.09 -2.88 0.74
CA GLU A 151 1.22 -2.54 0.19
C GLU A 151 1.50 -1.03 0.26
N TYR A 152 0.47 -0.20 0.00
CA TYR A 152 0.59 1.26 -0.02
C TYR A 152 0.77 1.87 1.38
N GLY A 153 -0.11 1.52 2.33
CA GLY A 153 -0.20 2.15 3.64
C GLY A 153 1.12 2.15 4.41
N PRO A 154 1.72 0.98 4.69
CA PRO A 154 3.00 0.90 5.40
C PRO A 154 4.12 1.71 4.73
N ARG A 155 4.19 1.69 3.38
CA ARG A 155 5.20 2.43 2.63
C ARG A 155 5.01 3.94 2.71
N ALA A 156 3.76 4.43 2.73
CA ALA A 156 3.49 5.85 2.94
C ALA A 156 3.94 6.33 4.34
N PHE A 157 3.65 5.54 5.39
CA PHE A 157 4.13 5.86 6.74
C PHE A 157 5.67 5.81 6.85
N ASP A 158 6.31 4.87 6.17
CA ASP A 158 7.79 4.80 6.12
C ASP A 158 8.40 5.99 5.38
N ALA A 159 7.84 6.35 4.23
CA ALA A 159 8.27 7.52 3.46
C ALA A 159 8.14 8.82 4.27
N LYS A 160 7.06 8.97 5.05
CA LYS A 160 6.86 10.12 5.93
C LYS A 160 8.04 10.34 6.87
N ARG A 161 8.58 9.27 7.48
CA ARG A 161 9.74 9.36 8.38
C ARG A 161 10.99 9.89 7.67
N THR A 162 11.19 9.51 6.41
CA THR A 162 12.30 10.00 5.58
C THR A 162 12.12 11.49 5.24
N VAL A 163 10.90 11.88 4.86
CA VAL A 163 10.56 13.28 4.56
C VAL A 163 10.72 14.18 5.79
N GLU A 164 10.20 13.76 6.95
CA GLU A 164 10.32 14.50 8.20
C GLU A 164 11.78 14.71 8.61
N ARG A 165 12.63 13.69 8.43
CA ARG A 165 14.07 13.79 8.69
C ARG A 165 14.73 14.87 7.83
N TYR A 166 14.47 14.87 6.52
CA TYR A 166 15.01 15.88 5.61
C TYR A 166 14.46 17.29 5.92
N ALA A 167 13.15 17.37 6.17
CA ALA A 167 12.47 18.61 6.52
C ALA A 167 13.02 19.27 7.79
N SER A 168 13.49 18.45 8.75
CA SER A 168 14.01 18.89 10.04
C SER A 168 15.53 19.10 10.04
N ALA A 169 16.22 18.66 8.98
CA ALA A 169 17.67 18.87 8.85
C ALA A 169 17.97 20.37 8.74
N PRO A 170 19.07 20.86 9.36
CA PRO A 170 19.49 22.25 9.21
C PRO A 170 19.92 22.55 7.76
N GLY A 171 19.91 23.83 7.38
CA GLY A 171 20.31 24.27 6.04
C GLY A 171 19.25 24.05 4.96
N GLY A 172 19.67 24.10 3.70
CA GLY A 172 18.85 23.72 2.55
C GLY A 172 17.89 24.75 1.98
N ASP A 173 17.36 24.40 0.80
CA ASP A 173 16.26 25.15 0.18
C ASP A 173 14.97 24.91 0.96
N ALA A 174 14.50 25.96 1.65
CA ALA A 174 13.28 25.94 2.44
C ALA A 174 12.03 25.65 1.59
N GLU A 175 12.01 26.10 0.33
CA GLU A 175 10.91 25.88 -0.58
C GLU A 175 10.88 24.43 -1.07
N LEU A 176 12.05 23.85 -1.38
CA LEU A 176 12.17 22.44 -1.72
C LEU A 176 11.69 21.55 -0.56
N LYS A 177 12.16 21.84 0.66
CA LYS A 177 11.71 21.15 1.87
C LYS A 177 10.21 21.28 2.07
N ARG A 178 9.63 22.45 1.81
CA ARG A 178 8.17 22.65 1.88
C ARG A 178 7.45 21.82 0.83
N GLY A 179 7.87 21.86 -0.43
CA GLY A 179 7.25 21.08 -1.50
C GLY A 179 7.29 19.57 -1.25
N MET A 180 8.40 19.04 -0.71
CA MET A 180 8.51 17.63 -0.33
C MET A 180 7.55 17.26 0.82
N ARG A 181 7.40 18.14 1.83
CA ARG A 181 6.42 17.93 2.92
C ARG A 181 4.99 17.94 2.38
N GLU A 182 4.62 18.97 1.62
CA GLU A 182 3.27 19.10 1.04
C GLU A 182 2.91 17.89 0.15
N THR A 183 3.88 17.40 -0.63
CA THR A 183 3.70 16.18 -1.44
C THR A 183 3.43 14.96 -0.56
N MET A 184 4.22 14.78 0.50
CA MET A 184 4.04 13.66 1.44
C MET A 184 2.70 13.77 2.19
N ASP A 185 2.31 14.97 2.58
CA ASP A 185 1.06 15.23 3.28
C ASP A 185 -0.15 14.80 2.43
N LEU A 186 -0.12 15.00 1.11
CA LEU A 186 -1.14 14.50 0.19
C LEU A 186 -1.18 12.96 0.12
N TYR A 187 -0.03 12.29 0.07
CA TYR A 187 0.01 10.83 0.16
C TYR A 187 -0.50 10.30 1.50
N MET A 188 -0.24 11.02 2.60
CA MET A 188 -0.76 10.67 3.92
C MET A 188 -2.27 10.86 4.01
N LEU A 189 -2.82 11.94 3.45
CA LEU A 189 -4.26 12.15 3.33
C LEU A 189 -4.92 11.01 2.54
N ALA A 190 -4.31 10.58 1.44
CA ALA A 190 -4.80 9.42 0.69
C ALA A 190 -4.77 8.13 1.53
N ALA A 191 -3.70 7.90 2.32
CA ALA A 191 -3.60 6.73 3.19
C ALA A 191 -4.68 6.74 4.28
N THR A 192 -4.92 7.87 4.92
CA THR A 192 -5.96 8.00 5.96
C THR A 192 -7.37 7.85 5.37
N ALA A 193 -7.63 8.46 4.22
CA ALA A 193 -8.89 8.32 3.48
C ALA A 193 -9.16 6.85 3.09
N TRP A 194 -8.19 6.18 2.49
CA TRP A 194 -8.35 4.77 2.10
C TRP A 194 -8.59 3.87 3.30
N ASN A 195 -7.84 4.06 4.39
CA ASN A 195 -8.02 3.30 5.63
C ASN A 195 -9.42 3.51 6.24
N ALA A 196 -9.98 4.71 6.15
CA ALA A 196 -11.34 4.99 6.61
C ALA A 196 -12.37 4.16 5.82
N GLY A 197 -12.21 4.06 4.50
CA GLY A 197 -13.02 3.19 3.65
C GLY A 197 -12.93 1.72 4.06
N LEU A 198 -11.72 1.20 4.28
CA LEU A 198 -11.52 -0.18 4.71
C LEU A 198 -12.16 -0.50 6.07
N ARG A 199 -12.15 0.46 7.00
CA ARG A 199 -12.86 0.30 8.28
C ARG A 199 -14.36 0.16 8.07
N ALA A 200 -14.94 1.00 7.22
CA ALA A 200 -16.35 0.90 6.86
C ALA A 200 -16.66 -0.47 6.22
N ASP A 201 -15.85 -0.93 5.28
CA ASP A 201 -16.01 -2.24 4.62
C ASP A 201 -15.89 -3.41 5.61
N SER A 202 -15.08 -3.26 6.65
CA SER A 202 -14.91 -4.27 7.70
C SER A 202 -16.04 -4.31 8.74
N GLY A 203 -16.96 -3.34 8.72
CA GLY A 203 -18.03 -3.20 9.70
C GLY A 203 -17.66 -2.47 10.99
N ASP A 204 -16.45 -1.86 11.07
CA ASP A 204 -16.06 -0.96 12.16
C ASP A 204 -16.72 0.42 11.98
N GLU A 205 -18.05 0.51 12.14
CA GLU A 205 -18.83 1.73 11.87
C GLU A 205 -18.34 2.92 12.71
N ARG A 206 -18.07 2.70 14.00
CA ARG A 206 -17.63 3.75 14.92
C ARG A 206 -16.23 4.25 14.57
N GLY A 207 -15.29 3.34 14.29
CA GLY A 207 -13.94 3.72 13.89
C GLY A 207 -13.90 4.34 12.50
N ALA A 208 -14.75 3.88 11.57
CA ALA A 208 -14.91 4.48 10.24
C ALA A 208 -15.45 5.91 10.33
N ALA A 209 -16.51 6.15 11.11
CA ALA A 209 -17.07 7.49 11.30
C ALA A 209 -16.03 8.47 11.86
N ALA A 210 -15.26 8.06 12.87
CA ALA A 210 -14.18 8.89 13.41
C ALA A 210 -13.08 9.16 12.38
N ALA A 211 -12.72 8.17 11.56
CA ALA A 211 -11.72 8.30 10.51
C ALA A 211 -12.20 9.24 9.38
N PHE A 212 -13.43 9.10 8.90
CA PHE A 212 -14.02 10.00 7.89
C PHE A 212 -14.08 11.44 8.41
N ALA A 213 -14.52 11.65 9.64
CA ALA A 213 -14.53 12.98 10.25
C ALA A 213 -13.11 13.58 10.33
N SER A 214 -12.09 12.77 10.65
CA SER A 214 -10.69 13.21 10.63
C SER A 214 -10.24 13.62 9.22
N VAL A 215 -10.58 12.83 8.19
CA VAL A 215 -10.25 13.11 6.78
C VAL A 215 -10.89 14.43 6.34
N SER A 216 -12.16 14.67 6.70
CA SER A 216 -12.88 15.91 6.32
C SER A 216 -12.26 17.19 6.89
N ARG A 217 -11.60 17.08 8.05
CA ARG A 217 -10.97 18.20 8.77
C ARG A 217 -9.49 18.37 8.45
N ASP A 218 -8.93 17.50 7.60
CA ASP A 218 -7.51 17.54 7.31
C ASP A 218 -7.16 18.82 6.52
N PRO A 219 -6.25 19.68 7.02
CA PRO A 219 -5.90 20.94 6.36
C PRO A 219 -5.23 20.71 5.01
N VAL A 220 -4.70 19.52 4.72
CA VAL A 220 -4.09 19.18 3.42
C VAL A 220 -5.09 19.30 2.28
N LEU A 221 -6.39 19.12 2.55
CA LEU A 221 -7.45 19.35 1.58
C LEU A 221 -7.36 20.75 0.98
N ASP A 222 -6.90 21.72 1.76
CA ASP A 222 -6.81 23.08 1.29
C ASP A 222 -5.79 23.29 0.16
N SER A 223 -4.82 22.38 0.06
CA SER A 223 -3.77 22.38 -0.96
C SER A 223 -4.16 21.63 -2.24
N CYS A 224 -5.29 20.90 -2.23
CA CYS A 224 -5.81 20.12 -3.37
C CYS A 224 -7.26 20.53 -3.70
N PRO A 225 -7.46 21.46 -4.65
CA PRO A 225 -8.80 22.01 -4.96
C PRO A 225 -9.85 20.96 -5.31
N ALA A 226 -9.47 19.89 -6.01
CA ALA A 226 -10.39 18.82 -6.38
C ALA A 226 -10.88 18.02 -5.15
N ALA A 227 -9.99 17.66 -4.23
CA ALA A 227 -10.35 16.98 -2.99
C ALA A 227 -11.16 17.90 -2.05
N ARG A 228 -10.80 19.19 -1.98
CA ARG A 228 -11.58 20.21 -1.27
C ARG A 228 -13.00 20.31 -1.84
N ALA A 229 -13.13 20.39 -3.16
CA ALA A 229 -14.43 20.46 -3.81
C ALA A 229 -15.27 19.20 -3.54
N ALA A 230 -14.65 18.02 -3.47
CA ALA A 230 -15.36 16.80 -3.09
C ALA A 230 -15.91 16.91 -1.66
N ARG A 231 -15.12 17.42 -0.70
CA ARG A 231 -15.57 17.69 0.68
C ARG A 231 -16.74 18.70 0.67
N ASP A 232 -16.55 19.86 0.04
CA ASP A 232 -17.47 20.98 0.14
C ASP A 232 -18.81 20.72 -0.58
N ASN A 233 -18.82 19.87 -1.61
CA ASN A 233 -20.03 19.46 -2.33
C ASN A 233 -20.75 18.25 -1.72
N ALA A 234 -20.27 17.72 -0.60
CA ALA A 234 -20.95 16.64 0.10
C ALA A 234 -22.33 17.10 0.57
N LYS A 235 -23.37 16.37 0.17
CA LYS A 235 -24.75 16.69 0.56
C LYS A 235 -25.02 16.19 1.97
N GLU A 236 -25.74 16.98 2.76
CA GLU A 236 -26.20 16.54 4.08
C GLU A 236 -27.02 15.24 3.97
N ASP A 237 -26.79 14.34 4.92
CA ASP A 237 -27.56 13.11 5.10
C ASP A 237 -28.18 13.15 6.51
N ALA A 238 -29.49 12.94 6.61
CA ALA A 238 -30.19 12.93 7.89
C ALA A 238 -29.69 11.83 8.87
N ARG A 239 -28.96 10.83 8.37
CA ARG A 239 -28.49 9.66 9.14
C ARG A 239 -27.05 9.78 9.64
N ALA A 240 -26.28 10.76 9.15
CA ALA A 240 -24.86 10.88 9.49
C ALA A 240 -24.46 12.35 9.71
N PRO A 241 -23.54 12.65 10.65
CA PRO A 241 -22.98 13.99 10.79
C PRO A 241 -22.35 14.46 9.47
N LEU A 242 -22.48 15.75 9.14
CA LEU A 242 -21.97 16.33 7.89
C LEU A 242 -20.49 15.99 7.65
N GLU A 243 -19.65 16.09 8.68
CA GLU A 243 -18.21 15.75 8.63
C GLU A 243 -17.93 14.29 8.22
N VAL A 244 -18.80 13.35 8.58
CA VAL A 244 -18.68 11.96 8.15
C VAL A 244 -19.00 11.85 6.66
N VAL A 245 -20.08 12.49 6.20
CA VAL A 245 -20.47 12.49 4.78
C VAL A 245 -19.42 13.19 3.90
N GLN A 246 -18.88 14.30 4.38
CA GLN A 246 -17.75 15.00 3.79
C GLN A 246 -16.52 14.10 3.66
N GLY A 247 -16.16 13.38 4.73
CA GLY A 247 -15.05 12.42 4.70
C GLY A 247 -15.26 11.31 3.68
N ILE A 248 -16.47 10.74 3.59
CA ILE A 248 -16.84 9.73 2.59
C ILE A 248 -16.68 10.28 1.17
N SER A 249 -17.10 11.53 0.94
CA SER A 249 -16.94 12.20 -0.36
C SER A 249 -15.46 12.36 -0.74
N VAL A 250 -14.61 12.73 0.22
CA VAL A 250 -13.15 12.81 0.03
C VAL A 250 -12.56 11.44 -0.32
N VAL A 251 -12.99 10.35 0.34
CA VAL A 251 -12.53 8.99 -0.01
C VAL A 251 -12.89 8.62 -1.45
N SER A 252 -14.08 9.03 -1.91
CA SER A 252 -14.50 8.82 -3.30
C SER A 252 -13.65 9.63 -4.30
N ALA A 253 -12.96 10.66 -3.83
CA ALA A 253 -12.04 11.50 -4.60
C ALA A 253 -10.56 11.12 -4.46
N LEU A 254 -10.24 9.90 -3.98
CA LEU A 254 -8.87 9.39 -3.88
C LEU A 254 -8.02 9.59 -5.14
N PRO A 255 -8.51 9.32 -6.38
CA PRO A 255 -7.74 9.59 -7.59
C PRO A 255 -7.29 11.04 -7.70
N ALA A 256 -8.16 12.00 -7.36
CA ALA A 256 -7.83 13.42 -7.41
C ALA A 256 -6.77 13.82 -6.36
N ILE A 257 -6.78 13.17 -5.19
CA ILE A 257 -5.72 13.38 -4.18
C ILE A 257 -4.37 12.91 -4.70
N PHE A 258 -4.33 11.76 -5.39
CA PHE A 258 -3.11 11.25 -6.01
C PHE A 258 -2.62 12.16 -7.14
N GLU A 259 -3.51 12.64 -8.01
CA GLU A 259 -3.16 13.61 -9.07
C GLU A 259 -2.57 14.91 -8.49
N CYS A 260 -3.14 15.43 -7.41
CA CYS A 260 -2.58 16.57 -6.68
C CYS A 260 -1.15 16.26 -6.16
N ALA A 261 -0.94 15.08 -5.58
CA ALA A 261 0.38 14.65 -5.09
C ALA A 261 1.40 14.55 -6.23
N GLU A 262 1.01 13.99 -7.37
CA GLU A 262 1.86 13.88 -8.56
C GLU A 262 2.24 15.24 -9.13
N SER A 263 1.30 16.18 -9.21
CA SER A 263 1.59 17.56 -9.65
C SER A 263 2.61 18.23 -8.73
N ARG A 264 2.47 18.06 -7.41
CA ARG A 264 3.42 18.62 -6.43
C ARG A 264 4.78 17.95 -6.50
N LEU A 265 4.82 16.63 -6.71
CA LEU A 265 6.08 15.91 -6.92
C LEU A 265 6.80 16.40 -8.19
N ALA A 266 6.06 16.68 -9.27
CA ALA A 266 6.64 17.22 -10.49
C ALA A 266 7.24 18.63 -10.28
N ASP A 267 6.62 19.48 -9.45
CA ASP A 267 7.20 20.77 -9.04
C ASP A 267 8.51 20.59 -8.27
N VAL A 268 8.56 19.63 -7.35
CA VAL A 268 9.76 19.27 -6.58
C VAL A 268 10.87 18.78 -7.52
N GLU A 269 10.55 17.87 -8.44
CA GLU A 269 11.48 17.33 -9.45
C GLU A 269 12.08 18.45 -10.32
N ARG A 270 11.24 19.39 -10.78
CA ARG A 270 11.69 20.56 -11.55
C ARG A 270 12.65 21.45 -10.77
N ARG A 271 12.35 21.74 -9.50
CA ARG A 271 13.21 22.58 -8.64
C ARG A 271 14.56 21.92 -8.39
N MET A 272 14.57 20.61 -8.18
CA MET A 272 15.82 19.86 -8.02
C MET A 272 16.66 19.84 -9.30
N GLY A 273 16.03 19.79 -10.48
CA GLY A 273 16.73 19.80 -11.77
C GLY A 273 17.18 21.19 -12.26
N GLY A 274 16.51 22.26 -11.83
CA GLY A 274 16.75 23.63 -12.29
C GLY A 274 17.80 24.43 -11.50
N GLY A 275 18.38 23.84 -10.45
CA GLY A 275 19.37 24.50 -9.58
C GLY A 275 20.84 24.32 -10.01
N SER A 276 21.10 24.18 -11.31
CA SER A 276 22.47 24.03 -11.88
C SER A 276 23.00 25.35 -12.40
#